data_AF-A0A521LPI5-F1
#
_entry.id   AF-A0A521LPI5-F1
#
_cell.length_a   1.000
_cell.length_b   1.000
_cell.length_c   1.000
_cell.angle_alpha   90.00
_cell.angle_beta   90.00
_cell.angle_gamma   90.00
#
_symmetry.space_group_name_H-M   'P 1'
#
loop_
_entity.id
_entity.type
_entity.pdbx_description
1 polymer ?
#
loop_
_entity_poly.entity_id
_entity_poly.type
_entity_poly.pdbx_seq_one_letter_code
_entity_poly.pdbx_strand_id
1 'polypeptide(L)'
;MRKVTRLLPVLAASAVLALCGRAGAQPLQLPGAQPFNAPGTQQVLPPTPGAPAAPRQPSMPAIKVPAEQDILGKALHRNGNHGSATLTKLGTGYGLKLDLDGFQPPNLTEPCAVSFGEAPVPVTALGRPAGVPRYRLEAPICPIVFDILDGAFLVVEPNEHCVVQAAQCRIDPRGLWGADARTIAAQAKEIERARGAAERAVREGYRTLTAKANAVDQRGIAREQAGFSGERETTCRDYQREAQYGFCTARLTEARAADLRARLGLDTTPKPASKPKPRPPKPAPLPLAPSE
;
A
#
# COMPACT_ATOMS: atom_id res chain seq x y z
N MET A 1 3.45 62.34 -10.29
CA MET A 1 4.02 63.66 -9.92
C MET A 1 3.62 64.00 -8.48
N ARG A 2 4.57 64.57 -7.71
CA ARG A 2 4.49 65.07 -6.30
C ARG A 2 4.49 63.97 -5.21
N LYS A 3 5.31 64.00 -4.15
CA LYS A 3 6.44 64.83 -3.71
C LYS A 3 7.32 63.95 -2.81
N VAL A 4 8.63 64.10 -2.90
CA VAL A 4 9.64 63.57 -1.96
C VAL A 4 9.69 64.48 -0.73
N THR A 5 9.81 63.94 0.49
CA THR A 5 10.58 64.57 1.57
C THR A 5 11.13 63.50 2.53
N ARG A 6 12.44 63.58 2.77
CA ARG A 6 13.27 62.73 3.65
C ARG A 6 13.17 63.20 5.11
N LEU A 7 13.44 62.32 6.08
CA LEU A 7 14.58 62.43 7.03
C LEU A 7 14.47 61.39 8.18
N LEU A 8 15.60 60.72 8.43
CA LEU A 8 15.93 59.74 9.49
C LEU A 8 16.16 60.44 10.86
N PRO A 9 16.85 59.82 11.85
CA PRO A 9 16.42 58.77 12.80
C PRO A 9 16.60 59.26 14.26
N VAL A 10 16.06 58.56 15.28
CA VAL A 10 16.51 58.75 16.68
C VAL A 10 16.77 57.40 17.32
N LEU A 11 18.06 57.16 17.59
CA LEU A 11 18.59 56.20 18.53
C LEU A 11 18.25 56.62 19.97
N ALA A 12 17.81 55.67 20.79
CA ALA A 12 18.05 55.72 22.23
C ALA A 12 18.27 54.29 22.74
N ALA A 13 19.52 53.99 23.07
CA ALA A 13 19.94 52.81 23.78
C ALA A 13 19.61 52.96 25.28
N SER A 14 19.23 51.86 25.94
CA SER A 14 19.33 51.69 27.38
C SER A 14 19.47 50.21 27.69
N ALA A 15 20.69 49.83 28.08
CA ALA A 15 21.04 48.53 28.61
C ALA A 15 21.09 48.63 30.13
N VAL A 16 20.40 47.76 30.88
CA VAL A 16 20.68 47.50 32.30
C VAL A 16 20.24 46.08 32.71
N LEU A 17 21.26 45.32 33.13
CA LEU A 17 21.34 44.23 34.13
C LEU A 17 20.58 42.90 33.97
N ALA A 18 21.39 41.87 33.72
CA ALA A 18 21.16 40.50 34.13
C ALA A 18 21.23 40.36 35.66
N LEU A 19 20.20 39.75 36.26
CA LEU A 19 20.32 39.02 37.52
C LEU A 19 19.73 37.61 37.36
N CYS A 20 20.55 36.63 37.73
CA CYS A 20 20.24 35.22 37.81
C CYS A 20 19.07 34.95 38.78
N GLY A 21 18.03 34.29 38.30
CA GLY A 21 17.05 33.60 39.11
C GLY A 21 16.70 32.27 38.45
N ARG A 22 17.40 31.19 38.83
CA ARG A 22 16.99 29.83 38.48
C ARG A 22 15.71 29.51 39.26
N ALA A 23 14.55 29.66 38.61
CA ALA A 23 13.31 29.11 39.12
C ALA A 23 13.39 27.58 39.05
N GLY A 24 13.72 26.95 40.17
CA GLY A 24 13.55 25.51 40.34
C GLY A 24 12.06 25.21 40.38
N ALA A 25 11.54 24.59 39.33
CA ALA A 25 10.20 24.02 39.36
C ALA A 25 10.18 22.91 40.42
N GLN A 26 9.50 23.16 41.54
CA GLN A 26 9.20 22.09 42.50
C GLN A 26 8.01 21.29 41.96
N PRO A 27 8.15 19.97 41.74
CA PRO A 27 7.02 19.15 41.32
C PRO A 27 6.00 19.10 42.46
N LEU A 28 4.79 19.59 42.18
CA LEU A 28 3.63 19.45 43.04
C LEU A 28 3.29 17.95 43.14
N GLN A 29 3.66 17.32 44.26
CA GLN A 29 3.53 15.89 44.46
C GLN A 29 2.12 15.57 44.95
N LEU A 30 1.28 15.04 44.05
CA LEU A 30 -0.07 14.59 44.36
C LEU A 30 -0.02 13.31 45.22
N PRO A 31 -0.84 13.17 46.27
CA PRO A 31 -0.87 11.97 47.10
C PRO A 31 -1.23 10.73 46.27
N GLY A 32 -0.30 9.77 46.17
CA GLY A 32 -0.46 8.52 45.41
C GLY A 32 0.44 8.37 44.18
N ALA A 33 1.20 9.40 43.78
CA ALA A 33 2.21 9.26 42.74
C ALA A 33 3.48 8.57 43.28
N GLN A 34 3.89 7.47 42.64
CA GLN A 34 5.16 6.80 42.92
C GLN A 34 6.33 7.79 42.78
N PRO A 35 7.32 7.78 43.69
CA PRO A 35 8.47 8.67 43.61
C PRO A 35 9.26 8.42 42.33
N PHE A 36 9.69 9.51 41.69
CA PHE A 36 10.63 9.48 40.59
C PHE A 36 11.96 8.87 41.08
N ASN A 37 12.36 7.74 40.50
CA ASN A 37 13.69 7.18 40.73
C ASN A 37 14.76 8.11 40.11
N ALA A 38 15.80 8.43 40.89
CA ALA A 38 16.98 9.13 40.39
C ALA A 38 17.66 8.30 39.28
N PRO A 39 18.31 8.94 38.29
CA PRO A 39 19.04 8.20 37.26
C PRO A 39 20.26 7.54 37.91
N GLY A 40 20.24 6.20 38.00
CA GLY A 40 21.41 5.42 38.42
C GLY A 40 21.15 4.16 39.23
N THR A 41 19.94 3.90 39.74
CA THR A 41 19.69 2.71 40.58
C THR A 41 18.49 1.89 40.11
N GLN A 42 18.68 1.17 38.99
CA GLN A 42 18.01 -0.12 38.82
C GLN A 42 19.06 -1.20 39.10
N GLN A 43 18.95 -1.86 40.25
CA GLN A 43 19.58 -3.17 40.44
C GLN A 43 18.84 -4.17 39.53
N VAL A 44 19.31 -4.25 38.29
CA VAL A 44 19.05 -5.37 37.40
C VAL A 44 19.95 -6.51 37.88
N LEU A 45 19.36 -7.64 38.27
CA LEU A 45 20.09 -8.90 38.49
C LEU A 45 21.02 -9.15 37.30
N PRO A 46 22.30 -9.51 37.48
CA PRO A 46 23.22 -9.66 36.37
C PRO A 46 22.68 -10.70 35.37
N PRO A 47 22.56 -10.35 34.07
CA PRO A 47 22.17 -11.32 33.06
C PRO A 47 23.23 -12.42 33.02
N THR A 48 22.76 -13.66 32.95
CA THR A 48 23.59 -14.84 32.68
C THR A 48 24.40 -14.57 31.39
N PRO A 49 25.68 -14.96 31.27
CA PRO A 49 26.46 -14.75 30.06
C PRO A 49 25.94 -15.66 28.92
N GLY A 50 24.85 -15.24 28.29
CA GLY A 50 24.40 -15.73 27.01
C GLY A 50 25.01 -14.86 25.93
N ALA A 51 25.55 -15.51 24.89
CA ALA A 51 26.17 -14.86 23.73
C ALA A 51 25.41 -13.62 23.25
N PRO A 52 26.11 -12.59 22.73
CA PRO A 52 25.46 -11.39 22.22
C PRO A 52 24.34 -11.79 21.24
N ALA A 53 23.12 -11.34 21.54
CA ALA A 53 22.00 -11.53 20.63
C ALA A 53 22.43 -10.97 19.27
N ALA A 54 22.51 -11.83 18.26
CA ALA A 54 22.83 -11.40 16.91
C ALA A 54 21.87 -10.26 16.53
N PRO A 55 22.36 -9.17 15.91
CA PRO A 55 21.50 -8.07 15.51
C PRO A 55 20.35 -8.64 14.68
N ARG A 56 19.12 -8.52 15.18
CA ARG A 56 17.94 -8.85 14.38
C ARG A 56 17.98 -7.91 13.19
N GLN A 57 18.30 -8.44 12.02
CA GLN A 57 18.20 -7.68 10.78
C GLN A 57 16.77 -7.12 10.70
N PRO A 58 16.61 -5.79 10.51
CA PRO A 58 15.28 -5.21 10.34
C PRO A 58 14.58 -5.95 9.20
N SER A 59 13.52 -6.67 9.53
CA SER A 59 12.68 -7.36 8.55
C SER A 59 11.28 -6.78 8.62
N MET A 60 10.76 -6.46 7.45
CA MET A 60 9.44 -5.87 7.30
C MET A 60 8.37 -6.85 7.86
N PRO A 61 7.43 -6.38 8.70
CA PRO A 61 6.32 -7.19 9.21
C PRO A 61 5.57 -7.91 8.09
N ALA A 62 5.10 -9.13 8.39
CA ALA A 62 4.18 -9.85 7.51
C ALA A 62 2.85 -9.09 7.40
N ILE A 63 2.29 -9.09 6.19
CA ILE A 63 0.96 -8.54 5.89
C ILE A 63 0.12 -9.66 5.27
N LYS A 64 -1.20 -9.55 5.36
CA LYS A 64 -2.10 -10.40 4.58
C LYS A 64 -1.84 -10.15 3.10
N VAL A 65 -1.59 -11.21 2.35
CA VAL A 65 -1.49 -11.12 0.89
C VAL A 65 -2.91 -11.24 0.32
N PRO A 66 -3.40 -10.23 -0.41
CA PRO A 66 -4.69 -10.31 -1.07
C PRO A 66 -4.79 -11.47 -2.04
N ALA A 67 -6.00 -12.02 -2.16
CA ALA A 67 -6.28 -13.07 -3.11
C ALA A 67 -7.73 -12.98 -3.62
N GLU A 68 -8.00 -13.66 -4.73
CA GLU A 68 -9.25 -13.52 -5.48
C GLU A 68 -10.46 -13.88 -4.62
N GLN A 69 -10.32 -14.84 -3.70
CA GLN A 69 -11.38 -15.21 -2.75
C GLN A 69 -11.88 -14.05 -1.87
N ASP A 70 -11.08 -13.01 -1.68
CA ASP A 70 -11.49 -11.85 -0.88
C ASP A 70 -12.59 -11.04 -1.60
N ILE A 71 -12.75 -11.17 -2.92
CA ILE A 71 -13.76 -10.44 -3.70
C ILE A 71 -14.71 -11.32 -4.53
N LEU A 72 -14.47 -12.63 -4.63
CA LEU A 72 -15.31 -13.52 -5.43
C LEU A 72 -16.80 -13.45 -5.04
N GLY A 73 -17.64 -13.22 -6.05
CA GLY A 73 -19.09 -13.15 -5.90
C GLY A 73 -19.62 -11.92 -5.15
N LYS A 74 -18.74 -11.02 -4.69
CA LYS A 74 -19.14 -9.79 -4.01
C LYS A 74 -19.45 -8.71 -5.04
N ALA A 75 -20.50 -7.94 -4.77
CA ALA A 75 -20.75 -6.70 -5.50
C ALA A 75 -19.76 -5.64 -5.02
N LEU A 76 -18.98 -5.11 -5.95
CA LEU A 76 -18.03 -4.03 -5.72
C LEU A 76 -18.47 -2.79 -6.49
N HIS A 77 -18.24 -1.63 -5.90
CA HIS A 77 -18.60 -0.34 -6.45
C HIS A 77 -17.35 0.54 -6.54
N ARG A 78 -17.16 1.22 -7.67
CA ARG A 78 -16.12 2.23 -7.85
C ARG A 78 -16.35 3.32 -6.82
N ASN A 79 -15.32 3.61 -6.03
CA ASN A 79 -15.37 4.58 -4.95
C ASN A 79 -16.52 4.34 -3.94
N GLY A 80 -16.99 3.09 -3.81
CA GLY A 80 -18.00 2.68 -2.85
C GLY A 80 -19.47 2.92 -3.26
N ASN A 81 -19.75 3.59 -4.39
CA ASN A 81 -21.13 3.90 -4.81
C ASN A 81 -21.38 4.07 -6.32
N HIS A 82 -20.36 3.96 -7.18
CA HIS A 82 -20.51 4.12 -8.62
C HIS A 82 -20.31 2.80 -9.36
N GLY A 83 -21.12 2.57 -10.41
CA GLY A 83 -21.08 1.34 -11.19
C GLY A 83 -21.26 0.07 -10.36
N SER A 84 -21.05 -1.07 -11.00
CA SER A 84 -20.97 -2.36 -10.31
C SER A 84 -19.98 -3.28 -10.97
N ALA A 85 -19.23 -4.02 -10.15
CA ALA A 85 -18.31 -5.04 -10.59
C ALA A 85 -18.48 -6.31 -9.74
N THR A 86 -18.50 -7.47 -10.40
CA THR A 86 -18.54 -8.77 -9.73
C THR A 86 -17.56 -9.71 -10.39
N LEU A 87 -16.56 -10.15 -9.63
CA LEU A 87 -15.64 -11.20 -10.06
C LEU A 87 -16.29 -12.57 -9.84
N THR A 88 -16.36 -13.39 -10.88
CA THR A 88 -16.90 -14.75 -10.83
C THR A 88 -15.87 -15.75 -11.32
N LYS A 89 -16.02 -17.01 -10.89
CA LYS A 89 -15.18 -18.10 -11.39
C LYS A 89 -15.75 -18.61 -12.71
N LEU A 90 -14.93 -18.70 -13.75
CA LEU A 90 -15.29 -19.21 -15.07
C LEU A 90 -14.40 -20.42 -15.40
N GLY A 91 -14.93 -21.63 -15.22
CA GLY A 91 -14.15 -22.85 -15.42
C GLY A 91 -12.88 -22.87 -14.55
N THR A 92 -11.72 -22.83 -15.21
CA THR A 92 -10.39 -22.78 -14.56
C THR A 92 -9.89 -21.36 -14.27
N GLY A 93 -10.54 -20.34 -14.81
CA GLY A 93 -10.17 -18.93 -14.66
C GLY A 93 -11.25 -18.10 -13.97
N TYR A 94 -11.22 -16.80 -14.23
CA TYR A 94 -12.16 -15.82 -13.69
C TYR A 94 -12.78 -15.00 -14.81
N GLY A 95 -13.95 -14.44 -14.53
CA GLY A 95 -14.59 -13.42 -15.35
C GLY A 95 -15.05 -12.25 -14.49
N LEU A 96 -15.10 -11.08 -15.09
CA LEU A 96 -15.55 -9.85 -14.45
C LEU A 96 -16.82 -9.38 -15.17
N LYS A 97 -17.93 -9.31 -14.43
CA LYS A 97 -19.09 -8.52 -14.85
C LYS A 97 -18.85 -7.09 -14.42
N LEU A 98 -18.92 -6.14 -15.36
CA LEU A 98 -18.57 -4.74 -15.12
C LEU A 98 -19.59 -3.82 -15.79
N ASP A 99 -20.18 -2.97 -14.98
CA ASP A 99 -21.11 -1.91 -15.36
C ASP A 99 -20.55 -0.58 -14.89
N LEU A 100 -20.48 0.38 -15.81
CA LEU A 100 -19.83 1.68 -15.61
C LEU A 100 -20.79 2.81 -15.91
N ASP A 101 -20.89 3.73 -14.96
CA ASP A 101 -21.55 5.02 -15.16
C ASP A 101 -20.57 5.99 -15.85
N GLY A 102 -21.09 6.79 -16.76
CA GLY A 102 -20.38 7.82 -17.50
C GLY A 102 -21.28 8.97 -17.90
N PHE A 103 -20.76 9.82 -18.78
CA PHE A 103 -21.50 10.94 -19.36
C PHE A 103 -21.29 11.03 -20.87
N GLN A 104 -22.25 11.59 -21.59
CA GLN A 104 -22.10 11.80 -23.02
C GLN A 104 -20.92 12.76 -23.29
N PRO A 105 -20.00 12.43 -24.22
CA PRO A 105 -18.84 13.25 -24.53
C PRO A 105 -19.12 14.72 -24.90
N PRO A 106 -20.20 15.08 -25.62
CA PRO A 106 -20.43 16.46 -26.04
C PRO A 106 -20.72 17.43 -24.90
N ASN A 107 -21.38 16.99 -23.82
CA ASN A 107 -21.87 17.88 -22.78
C ASN A 107 -21.56 17.45 -21.33
N LEU A 108 -20.99 16.27 -21.08
CA LEU A 108 -20.59 15.75 -19.74
C LEU A 108 -21.64 15.91 -18.62
N THR A 109 -22.90 16.16 -18.96
CA THR A 109 -24.01 16.38 -18.04
C THR A 109 -25.07 15.32 -18.22
N GLU A 110 -25.26 14.83 -19.44
CA GLU A 110 -26.18 13.73 -19.73
C GLU A 110 -25.55 12.39 -19.31
N PRO A 111 -26.13 11.69 -18.32
CA PRO A 111 -25.60 10.42 -17.87
C PRO A 111 -25.79 9.33 -18.93
N CYS A 112 -24.83 8.42 -18.98
CA CYS A 112 -24.89 7.20 -19.79
C CYS A 112 -24.31 6.03 -18.98
N ALA A 113 -24.66 4.81 -19.37
CA ALA A 113 -24.15 3.60 -18.74
C ALA A 113 -23.60 2.65 -19.81
N VAL A 114 -22.51 1.96 -19.48
CA VAL A 114 -21.89 0.95 -20.33
C VAL A 114 -21.78 -0.34 -19.54
N SER A 115 -22.37 -1.41 -20.07
CA SER A 115 -22.11 -2.77 -19.62
C SER A 115 -21.11 -3.42 -20.56
N PHE A 116 -20.07 -4.06 -20.02
CA PHE A 116 -19.01 -4.67 -20.81
C PHE A 116 -19.40 -6.03 -21.41
N GLY A 117 -20.54 -6.59 -20.99
CA GLY A 117 -21.12 -7.81 -21.50
C GLY A 117 -22.31 -8.26 -20.66
N GLU A 118 -23.24 -9.01 -21.27
CA GLU A 118 -24.39 -9.57 -20.54
C GLU A 118 -23.94 -10.61 -19.49
N ALA A 119 -22.92 -11.39 -19.84
CA ALA A 119 -22.22 -12.37 -19.00
C ALA A 119 -20.84 -11.84 -18.55
N PRO A 120 -20.26 -12.39 -17.46
CA PRO A 120 -18.91 -12.02 -17.01
C PRO A 120 -17.87 -12.19 -18.12
N VAL A 121 -17.13 -11.12 -18.41
CA VAL A 121 -16.09 -11.11 -19.44
C VAL A 121 -14.83 -11.77 -18.88
N PRO A 122 -14.18 -12.71 -19.58
CA PRO A 122 -12.97 -13.37 -19.10
C PRO A 122 -11.86 -12.37 -18.74
N VAL A 123 -11.08 -12.73 -17.71
CA VAL A 123 -9.87 -11.99 -17.33
C VAL A 123 -8.62 -12.86 -17.43
N THR A 124 -7.53 -12.28 -17.92
CA THR A 124 -6.23 -12.93 -18.04
C THR A 124 -5.33 -12.55 -16.88
N ALA A 125 -4.76 -13.54 -16.19
CA ALA A 125 -3.81 -13.30 -15.10
C ALA A 125 -2.46 -12.80 -15.66
N LEU A 126 -1.95 -11.70 -15.11
CA LEU A 126 -0.66 -11.09 -15.46
C LEU A 126 0.43 -11.31 -14.39
N GLY A 127 0.16 -12.19 -13.41
CA GLY A 127 1.08 -12.49 -12.32
C GLY A 127 0.93 -11.54 -11.13
N ARG A 128 2.05 -11.22 -10.47
CA ARG A 128 2.09 -10.41 -9.24
C ARG A 128 3.17 -9.31 -9.26
N PRO A 129 3.12 -8.38 -10.21
CA PRO A 129 4.20 -7.39 -10.40
C PRO A 129 4.43 -6.48 -9.19
N ALA A 130 3.38 -6.17 -8.43
CA ALA A 130 3.44 -5.36 -7.21
C ALA A 130 3.22 -6.20 -5.94
N GLY A 131 3.54 -7.50 -5.97
CA GLY A 131 3.28 -8.44 -4.87
C GLY A 131 1.80 -8.87 -4.72
N VAL A 132 0.89 -8.26 -5.47
CA VAL A 132 -0.56 -8.56 -5.50
C VAL A 132 -0.99 -9.13 -6.86
N PRO A 133 -2.01 -9.99 -6.93
CA PRO A 133 -2.50 -10.53 -8.20
C PRO A 133 -2.95 -9.43 -9.16
N ARG A 134 -2.47 -9.49 -10.40
CA ARG A 134 -2.87 -8.56 -11.48
C ARG A 134 -3.62 -9.30 -12.57
N TYR A 135 -4.67 -8.67 -13.07
CA TYR A 135 -5.52 -9.19 -14.13
C TYR A 135 -5.74 -8.15 -15.23
N ARG A 136 -5.97 -8.63 -16.46
CA ARG A 136 -6.43 -7.84 -17.60
C ARG A 136 -7.83 -8.31 -18.00
N LEU A 137 -8.73 -7.37 -18.25
CA LEU A 137 -10.04 -7.65 -18.83
C LEU A 137 -9.92 -7.81 -20.35
N GLU A 138 -10.42 -8.92 -20.89
CA GLU A 138 -10.41 -9.19 -22.33
C GLU A 138 -11.59 -8.49 -23.03
N ALA A 139 -11.63 -7.16 -22.93
CA ALA A 139 -12.64 -6.33 -23.58
C ALA A 139 -11.99 -5.36 -24.58
N PRO A 140 -12.40 -5.34 -25.86
CA PRO A 140 -11.80 -4.47 -26.88
C PRO A 140 -12.15 -2.99 -26.69
N ILE A 141 -13.17 -2.70 -25.86
CA ILE A 141 -13.72 -1.35 -25.69
C ILE A 141 -12.82 -0.47 -24.82
N CYS A 142 -12.19 -1.05 -23.79
CA CYS A 142 -11.37 -0.31 -22.84
C CYS A 142 -10.38 -1.31 -22.19
N PRO A 143 -9.05 -1.14 -22.35
CA PRO A 143 -8.06 -2.06 -21.82
C PRO A 143 -7.93 -1.88 -20.30
N ILE A 144 -8.76 -2.60 -19.55
CA ILE A 144 -8.77 -2.51 -18.08
C ILE A 144 -7.76 -3.50 -17.51
N VAL A 145 -6.81 -2.99 -16.74
CA VAL A 145 -5.88 -3.77 -15.93
C VAL A 145 -6.09 -3.41 -14.48
N PHE A 146 -6.18 -4.41 -13.61
CA PHE A 146 -6.46 -4.18 -12.19
C PHE A 146 -5.69 -5.13 -11.28
N ASP A 147 -5.39 -4.62 -10.08
CA ASP A 147 -4.76 -5.35 -9.00
C ASP A 147 -5.79 -5.78 -7.95
N ILE A 148 -5.77 -7.04 -7.54
CA ILE A 148 -6.61 -7.56 -6.47
C ILE A 148 -6.05 -7.13 -5.12
N LEU A 149 -6.89 -6.46 -4.33
CA LEU A 149 -6.62 -6.03 -2.96
C LEU A 149 -7.52 -6.79 -1.98
N ASP A 150 -7.30 -6.61 -0.68
CA ASP A 150 -8.09 -7.31 0.33
C ASP A 150 -9.53 -6.77 0.35
N GLY A 151 -10.47 -7.50 -0.26
CA GLY A 151 -11.87 -7.09 -0.36
C GLY A 151 -12.14 -5.96 -1.37
N ALA A 152 -11.20 -5.68 -2.26
CA ALA A 152 -11.33 -4.67 -3.31
C ALA A 152 -10.45 -5.01 -4.53
N PHE A 153 -10.57 -4.26 -5.61
CA PHE A 153 -9.53 -4.20 -6.64
C PHE A 153 -9.25 -2.76 -7.06
N LEU A 154 -8.03 -2.48 -7.48
CA LEU A 154 -7.60 -1.17 -7.97
C LEU A 154 -7.39 -1.23 -9.47
N VAL A 155 -8.06 -0.38 -10.23
CA VAL A 155 -7.81 -0.24 -11.67
C VAL A 155 -6.56 0.60 -11.86
N VAL A 156 -5.54 0.01 -12.51
CA VAL A 156 -4.22 0.62 -12.77
C VAL A 156 -4.05 1.06 -14.23
N GLU A 157 -4.82 0.46 -15.15
CA GLU A 157 -4.95 0.93 -16.54
C GLU A 157 -6.42 0.85 -16.94
N PRO A 158 -6.93 1.78 -17.76
CA PRO A 158 -6.22 2.88 -18.45
C PRO A 158 -5.90 4.08 -17.54
N ASN A 159 -4.93 4.90 -17.96
CA ASN A 159 -4.60 6.17 -17.29
C ASN A 159 -5.55 7.32 -17.66
N GLU A 160 -6.32 7.14 -18.73
CA GLU A 160 -7.26 8.12 -19.28
C GLU A 160 -8.68 7.54 -19.32
N HIS A 161 -9.66 8.43 -19.55
CA HIS A 161 -11.06 8.05 -19.69
C HIS A 161 -11.25 7.27 -20.99
N CYS A 162 -12.13 6.27 -20.98
CA CYS A 162 -12.50 5.54 -22.19
C CYS A 162 -13.71 6.20 -22.85
N VAL A 163 -13.68 6.32 -24.18
CA VAL A 163 -14.85 6.73 -24.98
C VAL A 163 -15.38 5.50 -25.70
N VAL A 164 -16.60 5.11 -25.35
CA VAL A 164 -17.31 3.97 -25.94
C VAL A 164 -18.20 4.50 -27.05
N GLN A 165 -17.73 4.41 -28.30
CA GLN A 165 -18.41 5.02 -29.45
C GLN A 165 -19.81 4.46 -29.65
N ALA A 166 -19.97 3.13 -29.51
CA ALA A 166 -21.26 2.45 -29.68
C ALA A 166 -22.34 2.93 -28.69
N ALA A 167 -21.94 3.36 -27.49
CA ALA A 167 -22.84 3.88 -26.46
C ALA A 167 -22.82 5.42 -26.36
N GLN A 168 -22.02 6.10 -27.21
CA GLN A 168 -21.74 7.54 -27.11
C GLN A 168 -21.42 7.97 -25.67
N CYS A 169 -20.59 7.20 -24.98
CA CYS A 169 -20.40 7.33 -23.53
C CYS A 169 -18.93 7.49 -23.18
N ARG A 170 -18.60 8.53 -22.41
CA ARG A 170 -17.29 8.69 -21.76
C ARG A 170 -17.37 8.11 -20.35
N ILE A 171 -16.60 7.06 -20.11
CA ILE A 171 -16.52 6.32 -18.84
C ILE A 171 -15.14 6.46 -18.20
N ASP A 172 -15.08 6.38 -16.87
CA ASP A 172 -13.83 6.35 -16.12
C ASP A 172 -13.76 5.08 -15.24
N PRO A 173 -13.01 4.05 -15.63
CA PRO A 173 -12.89 2.85 -14.80
C PRO A 173 -11.94 3.02 -13.62
N ARG A 174 -11.17 4.12 -13.55
CA ARG A 174 -10.07 4.31 -12.60
C ARG A 174 -10.57 4.42 -11.16
N GLY A 175 -9.67 4.11 -10.25
CA GLY A 175 -9.92 4.17 -8.81
C GLY A 175 -10.14 2.79 -8.19
N LEU A 176 -10.53 2.82 -6.92
CA LEU A 176 -10.71 1.63 -6.11
C LEU A 176 -12.15 1.12 -6.22
N TRP A 177 -12.30 -0.15 -6.54
CA TRP A 177 -13.56 -0.87 -6.55
C TRP A 177 -13.65 -1.71 -5.29
N GLY A 178 -14.55 -1.35 -4.38
CA GLY A 178 -14.66 -1.98 -3.08
C GLY A 178 -16.10 -2.10 -2.61
N ALA A 179 -16.28 -2.58 -1.39
CA ALA A 179 -17.60 -2.71 -0.80
C ALA A 179 -18.27 -1.35 -0.55
N ASP A 180 -19.60 -1.33 -0.45
CA ASP A 180 -20.35 -0.13 -0.11
C ASP A 180 -20.14 0.29 1.35
N ALA A 181 -20.55 1.53 1.66
CA ALA A 181 -20.41 2.12 2.99
C ALA A 181 -20.99 1.28 4.13
N ARG A 182 -22.09 0.53 3.94
CA ARG A 182 -22.71 -0.26 5.02
C ARG A 182 -21.87 -1.48 5.35
N THR A 183 -21.37 -2.17 4.33
CA THR A 183 -20.45 -3.30 4.52
C THR A 183 -19.16 -2.85 5.19
N ILE A 184 -18.61 -1.71 4.77
CA ILE A 184 -17.41 -1.12 5.38
C ILE A 184 -17.64 -0.75 6.84
N ALA A 185 -18.78 -0.14 7.17
CA ALA A 185 -19.12 0.25 8.54
C ALA A 185 -19.07 -0.94 9.51
N ALA A 186 -19.52 -2.11 9.08
CA ALA A 186 -19.48 -3.34 9.88
C ALA A 186 -18.05 -3.84 10.16
N GLN A 187 -17.06 -3.40 9.37
CA GLN A 187 -15.67 -3.85 9.44
C GLN A 187 -14.69 -2.74 9.89
N ALA A 188 -15.19 -1.57 10.27
CA ALA A 188 -14.37 -0.37 10.53
C ALA A 188 -13.19 -0.61 11.51
N LYS A 189 -13.41 -1.36 12.59
CA LYS A 189 -12.37 -1.68 13.57
C LYS A 189 -11.25 -2.56 12.99
N GLU A 190 -11.61 -3.50 12.12
CA GLU A 190 -10.65 -4.37 11.43
C GLU A 190 -9.82 -3.56 10.43
N ILE A 191 -10.49 -2.71 9.64
CA ILE A 191 -9.86 -1.82 8.67
C ILE A 191 -8.82 -0.92 9.35
N GLU A 192 -9.17 -0.29 10.48
CA GLU A 192 -8.25 0.57 11.23
C GLU A 192 -7.03 -0.20 11.77
N ARG A 193 -7.24 -1.42 12.28
CA ARG A 193 -6.15 -2.29 12.72
C ARG A 193 -5.23 -2.67 11.57
N ALA A 194 -5.81 -3.01 10.41
CA ALA A 194 -5.07 -3.41 9.22
C ALA A 194 -4.27 -2.23 8.66
N ARG A 195 -4.86 -1.02 8.62
CA ARG A 195 -4.18 0.24 8.27
C ARG A 195 -2.94 0.46 9.14
N GLY A 196 -3.08 0.38 10.46
CA GLY A 196 -1.95 0.59 11.37
C GLY A 196 -0.83 -0.46 11.19
N ALA A 197 -1.17 -1.71 10.87
CA ALA A 197 -0.20 -2.75 10.54
C ALA A 197 0.52 -2.47 9.21
N ALA A 198 -0.24 -2.11 8.17
CA ALA A 198 0.29 -1.77 6.86
C ALA A 198 1.21 -0.54 6.91
N GLU A 199 0.86 0.51 7.65
CA GLU A 199 1.71 1.70 7.81
C GLU A 199 3.03 1.40 8.52
N ARG A 200 3.03 0.52 9.53
CA ARG A 200 4.28 0.03 10.12
C ARG A 200 5.10 -0.74 9.10
N ALA A 201 4.45 -1.62 8.33
CA ALA A 201 5.12 -2.40 7.31
C ALA A 201 5.74 -1.49 6.23
N VAL A 202 5.02 -0.51 5.70
CA VAL A 202 5.54 0.44 4.70
C VAL A 202 6.76 1.20 5.22
N ARG A 203 6.71 1.70 6.45
CA ARG A 203 7.86 2.41 7.06
C ARG A 203 9.09 1.52 7.20
N GLU A 204 8.94 0.31 7.70
CA GLU A 204 10.05 -0.64 7.83
C GLU A 204 10.53 -1.15 6.46
N GLY A 205 9.63 -1.31 5.49
CA GLY A 205 9.94 -1.68 4.11
C GLY A 205 10.83 -0.65 3.44
N TYR A 206 10.46 0.63 3.48
CA TYR A 206 11.29 1.71 2.95
C TYR A 206 12.63 1.84 3.67
N ARG A 207 12.66 1.72 5.00
CA ARG A 207 13.91 1.71 5.77
C ARG A 207 14.84 0.60 5.29
N THR A 208 14.30 -0.61 5.13
CA THR A 208 15.08 -1.79 4.73
C THR A 208 15.55 -1.69 3.27
N LEU A 209 14.70 -1.23 2.36
CA LEU A 209 15.08 -0.99 0.96
C LEU A 209 16.18 0.06 0.84
N THR A 210 16.03 1.18 1.54
CA THR A 210 17.02 2.27 1.54
C THR A 210 18.37 1.79 2.07
N ALA A 211 18.38 0.98 3.14
CA ALA A 211 19.60 0.41 3.71
C ALA A 211 20.35 -0.55 2.76
N LYS A 212 19.65 -1.15 1.80
CA LYS A 212 20.21 -2.07 0.79
C LYS A 212 20.54 -1.38 -0.55
N ALA A 213 20.10 -0.15 -0.73
CA ALA A 213 20.18 0.58 -2.00
C ALA A 213 21.49 1.39 -2.12
N ASN A 214 21.97 1.56 -3.35
CA ASN A 214 23.06 2.50 -3.65
C ASN A 214 22.55 3.96 -3.58
N ALA A 215 23.46 4.94 -3.62
CA ALA A 215 23.11 6.36 -3.48
C ALA A 215 22.15 6.91 -4.56
N VAL A 216 22.15 6.34 -5.76
CA VAL A 216 21.23 6.74 -6.85
C VAL A 216 19.83 6.22 -6.55
N ASP A 217 19.73 4.93 -6.22
CA ASP A 217 18.46 4.27 -5.90
C ASP A 217 17.82 4.83 -4.63
N GLN A 218 18.63 5.22 -3.63
CA GLN A 218 18.14 5.89 -2.42
C GLN A 218 17.35 7.16 -2.72
N ARG A 219 17.77 7.96 -3.72
CA ARG A 219 17.03 9.16 -4.13
C ARG A 219 15.69 8.81 -4.79
N GLY A 220 15.67 7.74 -5.58
CA GLY A 220 14.44 7.21 -6.19
C GLY A 220 13.45 6.76 -5.12
N ILE A 221 13.92 5.95 -4.16
CA ILE A 221 13.13 5.45 -3.03
C ILE A 221 12.58 6.60 -2.18
N ALA A 222 13.39 7.62 -1.89
CA ALA A 222 12.94 8.78 -1.11
C ALA A 222 11.82 9.57 -1.82
N ARG A 223 11.93 9.77 -3.15
CA ARG A 223 10.87 10.42 -3.95
C ARG A 223 9.60 9.58 -3.98
N GLU A 224 9.75 8.28 -4.18
CA GLU A 224 8.65 7.32 -4.18
C GLU A 224 7.91 7.31 -2.84
N GLN A 225 8.63 7.29 -1.72
CA GLN A 225 8.07 7.39 -0.38
C GLN A 225 7.31 8.71 -0.17
N ALA A 226 7.86 9.84 -0.65
CA ALA A 226 7.23 11.15 -0.55
C ALA A 226 5.98 11.29 -1.45
N GLY A 227 5.99 10.69 -2.64
CA GLY A 227 4.89 10.72 -3.59
C GLY A 227 3.70 9.87 -3.15
N PHE A 228 3.95 8.75 -2.48
CA PHE A 228 2.92 7.77 -2.12
C PHE A 228 1.76 8.37 -1.30
N SER A 229 2.03 9.30 -0.37
CA SER A 229 0.95 9.92 0.40
C SER A 229 0.01 10.77 -0.48
N GLY A 230 0.55 11.47 -1.48
CA GLY A 230 -0.24 12.28 -2.41
C GLY A 230 -1.03 11.44 -3.40
N GLU A 231 -0.44 10.36 -3.90
CA GLU A 231 -1.12 9.37 -4.76
C GLU A 231 -2.29 8.72 -4.04
N ARG A 232 -2.06 8.28 -2.79
CA ARG A 232 -3.10 7.68 -1.94
C ARG A 232 -4.25 8.65 -1.68
N GLU A 233 -3.95 9.90 -1.32
CA GLU A 233 -4.96 10.93 -1.11
C GLU A 233 -5.78 11.18 -2.38
N THR A 234 -5.10 11.40 -3.51
CA THR A 234 -5.77 11.65 -4.80
C THR A 234 -6.69 10.51 -5.22
N THR A 235 -6.27 9.26 -4.95
CA THR A 235 -7.07 8.07 -5.29
C THR A 235 -8.24 7.88 -4.33
N CYS A 236 -8.06 8.16 -3.04
CA CYS A 236 -9.04 7.79 -2.01
C CYS A 236 -10.01 8.90 -1.61
N ARG A 237 -9.74 10.17 -1.94
CA ARG A 237 -10.59 11.31 -1.53
C ARG A 237 -12.06 11.15 -1.91
N ASP A 238 -12.33 10.49 -3.04
CA ASP A 238 -13.68 10.35 -3.60
C ASP A 238 -14.37 9.06 -3.14
N TYR A 239 -13.69 8.21 -2.35
CA TYR A 239 -14.27 6.99 -1.82
C TYR A 239 -15.32 7.30 -0.76
N GLN A 240 -16.50 6.69 -0.89
CA GLN A 240 -17.64 6.94 -0.03
C GLN A 240 -17.29 6.69 1.45
N ARG A 241 -17.45 7.74 2.28
CA ARG A 241 -17.14 7.73 3.73
C ARG A 241 -15.69 7.41 4.08
N GLU A 242 -14.75 7.73 3.19
CA GLU A 242 -13.33 7.50 3.45
C GLU A 242 -12.84 8.19 4.74
N ALA A 243 -13.23 9.45 4.96
CA ALA A 243 -12.86 10.19 6.17
C ALA A 243 -13.34 9.51 7.47
N GLN A 244 -14.37 8.66 7.40
CA GLN A 244 -14.92 7.97 8.57
C GLN A 244 -14.31 6.58 8.78
N TYR A 245 -14.02 5.83 7.71
CA TYR A 245 -13.64 4.42 7.81
C TYR A 245 -12.24 4.11 7.28
N GLY A 246 -11.63 5.00 6.50
CA GLY A 246 -10.25 4.84 5.99
C GLY A 246 -10.03 3.62 5.11
N PHE A 247 -11.08 3.11 4.45
CA PHE A 247 -11.05 1.85 3.72
C PHE A 247 -10.07 1.92 2.55
N CYS A 248 -10.23 2.89 1.65
CA CYS A 248 -9.37 3.00 0.49
C CYS A 248 -7.90 3.22 0.88
N THR A 249 -7.66 4.09 1.87
CA THR A 249 -6.34 4.36 2.43
C THR A 249 -5.70 3.08 2.97
N ALA A 250 -6.46 2.25 3.70
CA ALA A 250 -5.98 0.98 4.22
C ALA A 250 -5.57 0.03 3.08
N ARG A 251 -6.45 -0.18 2.09
CA ARG A 251 -6.19 -1.10 0.97
C ARG A 251 -4.98 -0.67 0.13
N LEU A 252 -4.84 0.63 -0.18
CA LEU A 252 -3.66 1.13 -0.90
C LEU A 252 -2.37 1.02 -0.08
N THR A 253 -2.44 1.21 1.24
CA THR A 253 -1.27 1.05 2.11
C THR A 253 -0.84 -0.41 2.23
N GLU A 254 -1.79 -1.34 2.25
CA GLU A 254 -1.51 -2.79 2.19
C GLU A 254 -0.90 -3.19 0.85
N ALA A 255 -1.44 -2.69 -0.26
CA ALA A 255 -0.88 -2.91 -1.60
C ALA A 255 0.56 -2.40 -1.67
N ARG A 256 0.82 -1.21 -1.12
CA ARG A 256 2.16 -0.64 -1.04
C ARG A 256 3.08 -1.48 -0.16
N ALA A 257 2.58 -2.01 0.94
CA ALA A 257 3.35 -2.91 1.76
C ALA A 257 3.68 -4.22 0.98
N ALA A 258 2.77 -4.74 0.16
CA ALA A 258 3.02 -5.92 -0.66
C ALA A 258 4.11 -5.67 -1.71
N ASP A 259 4.06 -4.52 -2.39
CA ASP A 259 5.08 -4.09 -3.36
C ASP A 259 6.49 -4.02 -2.72
N LEU A 260 6.60 -3.38 -1.55
CA LEU A 260 7.88 -3.28 -0.85
C LEU A 260 8.40 -4.65 -0.41
N ARG A 261 7.51 -5.58 0.00
CA ARG A 261 7.90 -6.97 0.30
C ARG A 261 8.41 -7.70 -0.93
N ALA A 262 7.76 -7.50 -2.08
CA ALA A 262 8.19 -8.11 -3.34
C ALA A 262 9.56 -7.63 -3.78
N ARG A 263 9.81 -6.33 -3.68
CA ARG A 263 11.13 -5.74 -3.96
C ARG A 263 12.22 -6.23 -3.00
N LEU A 264 11.85 -6.57 -1.76
CA LEU A 264 12.76 -7.15 -0.77
C LEU A 264 12.92 -8.68 -0.91
N GLY A 265 12.20 -9.33 -1.82
CA GLY A 265 12.20 -10.79 -1.98
C GLY A 265 11.57 -11.52 -0.80
N LEU A 266 10.64 -10.88 -0.08
CA LEU A 266 9.96 -11.40 1.12
C LEU A 266 8.58 -12.00 0.79
N ASP A 267 8.34 -12.33 -0.46
CA ASP A 267 7.08 -12.89 -0.93
C ASP A 267 6.89 -14.31 -0.43
N THR A 268 5.69 -14.63 0.03
CA THR A 268 5.33 -15.96 0.53
C THR A 268 4.83 -16.89 -0.58
N THR A 269 5.13 -16.61 -1.84
CA THR A 269 4.81 -17.54 -2.93
C THR A 269 5.68 -18.80 -2.77
N PRO A 270 5.10 -20.02 -2.84
CA PRO A 270 5.91 -21.22 -2.89
C PRO A 270 6.82 -21.11 -4.11
N LYS A 271 8.13 -20.97 -3.88
CA LYS A 271 9.13 -21.09 -4.94
C LYS A 271 8.87 -22.44 -5.62
N PRO A 272 8.66 -22.52 -6.95
CA PRO A 272 8.56 -23.82 -7.60
C PRO A 272 9.79 -24.61 -7.20
N ALA A 273 9.58 -25.79 -6.60
CA ALA A 273 10.66 -26.63 -6.11
C ALA A 273 11.68 -26.77 -7.24
N SER A 274 12.91 -26.34 -6.99
CA SER A 274 14.02 -26.53 -7.92
C SER A 274 14.05 -28.01 -8.28
N LYS A 275 13.90 -28.34 -9.57
CA LYS A 275 13.98 -29.72 -10.05
C LYS A 275 15.18 -30.41 -9.38
N PRO A 276 15.02 -31.62 -8.82
CA PRO A 276 16.13 -32.34 -8.21
C PRO A 276 17.30 -32.38 -9.18
N LYS A 277 18.46 -31.92 -8.72
CA LYS A 277 19.71 -31.99 -9.50
C LYS A 277 19.92 -33.46 -9.88
N PRO A 278 20.17 -33.80 -11.17
CA PRO A 278 20.39 -35.18 -11.56
C PRO A 278 21.52 -35.78 -10.71
N ARG A 279 21.24 -36.90 -10.07
CA ARG A 279 22.24 -37.65 -9.30
C ARG A 279 23.35 -38.06 -10.27
N PRO A 280 24.64 -37.85 -9.93
CA PRO A 280 25.72 -38.30 -10.80
C PRO A 280 25.62 -39.81 -11.02
N PRO A 281 25.88 -40.28 -12.26
CA PRO A 281 25.78 -41.71 -12.57
C PRO A 281 26.77 -42.49 -11.71
N LYS A 282 26.29 -43.64 -11.21
CA LYS A 282 27.09 -44.58 -10.43
C LYS A 282 28.20 -45.14 -11.34
N PRO A 283 29.47 -45.19 -10.90
CA PRO A 283 30.55 -45.75 -11.71
C PRO A 283 30.24 -47.21 -12.10
N ALA A 284 30.49 -47.54 -13.36
CA ALA A 284 30.36 -48.90 -13.87
C ALA A 284 31.40 -49.83 -13.20
N PRO A 285 31.06 -51.11 -12.92
CA PRO A 285 32.04 -52.07 -12.43
C PRO A 285 33.13 -52.33 -13.48
N LEU A 286 34.38 -52.37 -13.03
CA LEU A 286 35.53 -52.73 -13.85
C LEU A 286 35.38 -54.19 -14.35
N PRO A 287 35.59 -54.45 -15.66
CA PRO A 287 35.64 -55.82 -16.17
C PRO A 287 36.89 -56.54 -15.66
N LEU A 288 36.69 -57.75 -15.15
CA LEU A 288 37.76 -58.72 -14.84
C LEU A 288 38.51 -59.03 -16.14
N ALA A 289 39.84 -58.89 -16.09
CA ALA A 289 40.73 -59.32 -17.16
C ALA A 289 40.68 -60.86 -17.32
N PRO A 290 40.90 -61.39 -18.53
CA PRO A 290 41.02 -62.82 -18.74
C PRO A 290 42.41 -63.31 -18.31
N SER A 291 42.47 -64.37 -17.53
CA SER A 291 43.68 -65.16 -17.32
C SER A 291 43.80 -66.17 -18.46
N GLU A 292 44.96 -66.19 -19.11
CA GLU A 292 45.49 -67.38 -19.81
C GLU A 292 45.59 -68.60 -18.88
#